data_AF-A0A7X5SBQ2-F1
#
_entry.id   AF-A0A7X5SBQ2-F1
#
_cell.length_a   1.000
_cell.length_b   1.000
_cell.length_c   1.000
_cell.angle_alpha   90.00
_cell.angle_beta   90.00
_cell.angle_gamma   90.00
#
_symmetry.space_group_name_H-M   'P 1'
#
loop_
_entity.id
_entity.type
_entity.pdbx_description
1 polymer ?
#
loop_
_entity_poly.entity_id
_entity_poly.type
_entity_poly.pdbx_seq_one_letter_code
_entity_poly.pdbx_strand_id
1 'polypeptide(L)'
;KDFTDLEGEPKQLFFSPTNGSCIDGDIVAKDGKYYLFFKTEGNGNGIKVAVSDKLTSGYVLGDKYVQQTTSPVEGAGTFKLNNSPDYILMYDMYTSGKYQFTRTRDLQNFTVVDQDVSMNFHPRHGTVMPITAAEATRL
;
A
#
# COMPACT_ATOMS: atom_id res chain seq x y z
N LYS A 1 -23.15 8.12 15.61
CA LYS A 1 -22.26 7.03 16.05
C LYS A 1 -21.01 7.72 16.57
N ASP A 2 -20.56 7.37 17.77
CA ASP A 2 -19.49 8.12 18.45
C ASP A 2 -18.09 7.52 18.21
N PHE A 3 -18.00 6.48 17.37
CA PHE A 3 -16.75 5.81 16.95
C PHE A 3 -15.87 5.32 18.10
N THR A 4 -16.46 4.97 19.24
CA THR A 4 -15.75 4.54 20.45
C THR A 4 -15.42 3.05 20.50
N ASP A 5 -15.89 2.25 19.54
CA ASP A 5 -15.68 0.80 19.53
C ASP A 5 -15.67 0.25 18.09
N LEU A 6 -15.12 -0.96 17.95
CA LEU A 6 -15.15 -1.75 16.71
C LEU A 6 -16.55 -2.36 16.53
N GLU A 7 -16.94 -2.64 15.29
CA GLU A 7 -18.25 -3.25 15.00
C GLU A 7 -18.35 -4.72 15.47
N GLY A 8 -17.23 -5.34 15.83
CA GLY A 8 -17.17 -6.69 16.38
C GLY A 8 -15.73 -7.12 16.69
N GLU A 9 -15.58 -8.37 17.14
CA GLU A 9 -14.27 -8.93 17.48
C GLU A 9 -13.35 -9.02 16.24
N PRO A 10 -12.12 -8.47 16.30
CA PRO A 10 -11.13 -8.63 15.24
C PRO A 10 -10.83 -10.09 14.94
N LYS A 11 -10.74 -10.43 13.65
CA LYS A 11 -10.35 -11.75 13.18
C LYS A 11 -9.03 -11.66 12.44
N GLN A 12 -8.23 -12.71 12.53
CA GLN A 12 -6.97 -12.75 11.79
C GLN A 12 -7.25 -12.71 10.29
N LEU A 13 -6.69 -11.70 9.62
CA LEU A 13 -6.78 -11.52 8.17
C LEU A 13 -5.77 -12.38 7.40
N PHE A 14 -4.52 -12.37 7.88
CA PHE A 14 -3.38 -12.99 7.21
C PHE A 14 -2.38 -13.51 8.25
N PHE A 15 -1.96 -14.76 8.11
CA PHE A 15 -0.81 -15.31 8.83
C PHE A 15 0.37 -15.38 7.87
N SER A 16 1.47 -14.72 8.22
CA SER A 16 2.70 -14.82 7.43
C SER A 16 3.18 -16.28 7.39
N PRO A 17 3.40 -16.89 6.22
CA PRO A 17 3.91 -18.26 6.11
C PRO A 17 5.28 -18.46 6.78
N THR A 18 6.05 -17.39 6.97
CA THR A 18 7.34 -17.41 7.66
C THR A 18 7.24 -17.14 9.16
N ASN A 19 6.01 -16.89 9.67
CA ASN A 19 5.74 -16.41 11.02
C ASN A 19 6.48 -15.10 11.38
N GLY A 20 6.96 -14.37 10.37
CA GLY A 20 7.63 -13.09 10.52
C GLY A 20 6.65 -11.93 10.70
N SER A 21 7.12 -10.88 11.36
CA SER A 21 6.35 -9.66 11.62
C SER A 21 5.97 -8.96 10.30
N CYS A 22 4.70 -8.59 10.21
CA CYS A 22 4.11 -7.86 9.07
C CYS A 22 3.39 -6.63 9.61
N ILE A 23 3.70 -5.45 9.08
CA ILE A 23 3.07 -4.19 9.49
C ILE A 23 2.64 -3.37 8.26
N ASP A 24 1.94 -2.26 8.50
CA ASP A 24 1.56 -1.29 7.48
C ASP A 24 0.76 -1.92 6.32
N GLY A 25 -0.24 -2.72 6.67
CA GLY A 25 -1.08 -3.41 5.69
C GLY A 25 -2.02 -2.45 4.96
N ASP A 26 -1.99 -2.48 3.62
CA ASP A 26 -2.86 -1.72 2.73
C ASP A 26 -3.47 -2.66 1.67
N ILE A 27 -4.78 -2.56 1.45
CA ILE A 27 -5.52 -3.49 0.58
C ILE A 27 -6.15 -2.73 -0.59
N VAL A 28 -5.87 -3.19 -1.81
CA VAL A 28 -6.54 -2.72 -3.02
C VAL A 28 -7.28 -3.86 -3.73
N ALA A 29 -8.48 -3.55 -4.24
CA ALA A 29 -9.25 -4.47 -5.06
C ALA A 29 -9.01 -4.23 -6.56
N LYS A 30 -8.78 -5.30 -7.32
CA LYS A 30 -8.60 -5.26 -8.78
C LYS A 30 -9.00 -6.60 -9.40
N ASP A 31 -9.80 -6.55 -10.47
CA ASP A 31 -10.17 -7.72 -11.29
C ASP A 31 -10.68 -8.93 -10.48
N GLY A 32 -11.52 -8.67 -9.46
CA GLY A 32 -12.10 -9.70 -8.59
C GLY A 32 -11.15 -10.25 -7.52
N LYS A 33 -9.95 -9.68 -7.38
CA LYS A 33 -8.95 -10.06 -6.38
C LYS A 33 -8.65 -8.90 -5.42
N TYR A 34 -8.09 -9.25 -4.28
CA TYR A 34 -7.63 -8.34 -3.23
C TYR A 34 -6.13 -8.51 -3.04
N TYR A 35 -5.40 -7.40 -3.09
CA TYR A 35 -3.96 -7.34 -2.98
C TYR A 35 -3.62 -6.62 -1.69
N LEU A 36 -3.13 -7.37 -0.70
CA LEU A 36 -2.62 -6.86 0.56
C LEU A 36 -1.13 -6.57 0.41
N PHE A 37 -0.78 -5.30 0.30
CA PHE A 37 0.59 -4.82 0.42
C PHE A 37 0.94 -4.62 1.89
N PHE A 38 2.13 -5.02 2.30
CA PHE A 38 2.56 -4.88 3.68
C PHE A 38 4.09 -4.88 3.78
N LYS A 39 4.60 -4.28 4.86
CA LYS A 39 6.02 -4.30 5.20
C LYS A 39 6.39 -5.59 5.93
N THR A 40 7.50 -6.21 5.56
CA THR A 40 8.14 -7.26 6.37
C THR A 40 9.15 -6.69 7.35
N GLU A 41 9.30 -7.32 8.51
CA GLU A 41 10.30 -6.98 9.53
C GLU A 41 11.24 -8.18 9.83
N GLY A 42 12.51 -7.90 10.13
CA GLY A 42 13.51 -8.89 10.57
C GLY A 42 14.15 -9.74 9.46
N ASN A 43 13.38 -10.17 8.45
CA ASN A 43 13.88 -10.94 7.30
C ASN A 43 13.68 -10.18 5.99
N GLY A 44 14.32 -9.02 5.89
CA GLY A 44 14.14 -8.03 4.83
C GLY A 44 13.18 -6.91 5.25
N ASN A 45 13.52 -5.66 4.92
CA ASN A 45 12.79 -4.45 5.34
C ASN A 45 12.14 -3.79 4.12
N GLY A 46 11.21 -4.49 3.47
CA GLY A 46 10.61 -4.08 2.22
C GLY A 46 9.14 -4.43 2.13
N ILE A 47 8.52 -4.12 1.00
CA ILE A 47 7.11 -4.36 0.76
C ILE A 47 6.92 -5.67 0.00
N LYS A 48 6.09 -6.55 0.55
CA LYS A 48 5.56 -7.74 -0.14
C LYS A 48 4.08 -7.58 -0.40
N VAL A 49 3.56 -8.44 -1.27
CA VAL A 49 2.13 -8.54 -1.57
C VAL A 49 1.63 -9.94 -1.28
N ALA A 50 0.46 -10.05 -0.64
CA ALA A 50 -0.32 -11.27 -0.57
C ALA A 50 -1.65 -11.08 -1.32
N VAL A 51 -2.12 -12.10 -2.03
CA VAL A 51 -3.29 -11.98 -2.91
C VAL A 51 -4.37 -12.97 -2.50
N SER A 52 -5.63 -12.55 -2.54
CA SER A 52 -6.79 -13.39 -2.28
C SER A 52 -7.94 -13.09 -3.25
N ASP A 53 -8.81 -14.08 -3.46
CA ASP A 53 -10.13 -13.88 -4.10
C ASP A 53 -11.19 -13.40 -3.09
N LYS A 54 -10.84 -13.26 -1.80
CA LYS A 54 -11.72 -12.81 -0.72
C LYS A 54 -11.06 -11.70 0.09
N LEU A 55 -11.83 -10.64 0.39
CA LEU A 55 -11.32 -9.49 1.13
C LEU A 55 -10.77 -9.87 2.52
N THR A 56 -11.40 -10.81 3.21
CA THR A 56 -11.19 -11.04 4.65
C THR A 56 -10.47 -12.34 4.99
N SER A 57 -10.00 -13.11 4.00
CA SER A 57 -9.33 -14.40 4.24
C SER A 57 -8.61 -14.91 3.01
N GLY A 58 -7.79 -15.96 3.13
CA GLY A 58 -7.27 -16.71 1.98
C GLY A 58 -6.09 -16.06 1.25
N TYR A 59 -5.45 -15.06 1.86
CA TYR A 59 -4.29 -14.38 1.30
C TYR A 59 -3.10 -15.34 1.15
N VAL A 60 -2.58 -15.42 -0.08
CA VAL A 60 -1.38 -16.20 -0.43
C VAL A 60 -0.23 -15.25 -0.69
N LEU A 61 0.88 -15.44 0.02
CA LEU A 61 2.07 -14.59 -0.05
C LEU A 61 2.79 -14.74 -1.40
N GLY A 62 3.09 -13.62 -2.04
CA GLY A 62 4.04 -13.54 -3.15
C GLY A 62 5.49 -13.67 -2.71
N ASP A 63 6.34 -14.16 -3.60
CA ASP A 63 7.76 -14.43 -3.34
C ASP A 63 8.65 -13.17 -3.36
N LYS A 64 8.27 -12.17 -4.17
CA LYS A 64 9.07 -10.97 -4.45
C LYS A 64 8.77 -9.79 -3.54
N TYR A 65 9.81 -9.00 -3.32
CA TYR A 65 9.71 -7.62 -2.88
C TYR A 65 9.35 -6.73 -4.07
N VAL A 66 8.41 -5.80 -3.88
CA VAL A 66 7.85 -4.99 -4.98
C VAL A 66 8.37 -3.55 -5.01
N GLN A 67 9.06 -3.09 -3.95
CA GLN A 67 9.69 -1.77 -3.96
C GLN A 67 10.80 -1.68 -5.01
N GLN A 68 10.99 -0.50 -5.60
CA GLN A 68 11.96 -0.23 -6.65
C GLN A 68 13.26 0.38 -6.11
N THR A 69 13.64 -0.03 -4.90
CA THR A 69 14.85 0.43 -4.20
C THR A 69 15.43 -0.67 -3.32
N THR A 70 16.74 -0.59 -3.07
CA THR A 70 17.43 -1.45 -2.10
C THR A 70 17.43 -0.87 -0.69
N SER A 71 17.02 0.39 -0.53
CA SER A 71 16.84 1.00 0.79
C SER A 71 15.67 0.35 1.53
N PRO A 72 15.71 0.32 2.87
CA PRO A 72 14.58 -0.14 3.63
C PRO A 72 13.39 0.83 3.51
N VAL A 73 12.18 0.29 3.45
CA VAL A 73 10.94 1.04 3.22
C VAL A 73 9.79 0.57 4.12
N GLU A 74 8.80 1.43 4.32
CA GLU A 74 7.60 1.13 5.11
C GLU A 74 6.38 1.94 4.63
N GLY A 75 5.24 1.80 5.31
CA GLY A 75 4.05 2.63 5.03
C GLY A 75 3.53 2.51 3.61
N ALA A 76 3.28 1.28 3.15
CA ALA A 76 2.71 1.03 1.83
C ALA A 76 1.34 1.71 1.72
N GLY A 77 1.14 2.45 0.63
CA GLY A 77 -0.16 3.02 0.27
C GLY A 77 -0.43 2.80 -1.20
N THR A 78 -1.57 2.19 -1.52
CA THR A 78 -1.95 1.83 -2.87
C THR A 78 -3.23 2.54 -3.28
N PHE A 79 -3.21 3.23 -4.41
CA PHE A 79 -4.38 3.94 -4.89
C PHE A 79 -4.47 3.93 -6.41
N LYS A 80 -5.69 3.95 -6.93
CA LYS A 80 -5.95 4.03 -8.36
C LYS A 80 -5.84 5.48 -8.83
N LEU A 81 -5.22 5.70 -9.99
CA LEU A 81 -5.22 7.03 -10.60
C LEU A 81 -6.61 7.33 -11.21
N ASN A 82 -7.12 8.54 -10.94
CA ASN A 82 -8.38 9.01 -11.50
C ASN A 82 -8.35 8.92 -13.03
N ASN A 83 -9.43 8.40 -13.62
CA ASN A 83 -9.59 8.26 -15.08
C ASN A 83 -8.48 7.44 -15.77
N SER A 84 -7.81 6.54 -15.03
CA SER A 84 -6.73 5.70 -15.55
C SER A 84 -6.91 4.24 -15.12
N PRO A 85 -6.44 3.26 -15.92
CA PRO A 85 -6.30 1.88 -15.46
C PRO A 85 -5.11 1.68 -14.51
N ASP A 86 -4.25 2.69 -14.37
CA ASP A 86 -3.02 2.60 -13.59
C ASP A 86 -3.27 2.77 -12.09
N TYR A 87 -2.43 2.13 -11.30
CA TYR A 87 -2.34 2.25 -9.86
C TYR A 87 -0.98 2.81 -9.46
N ILE A 88 -0.95 3.45 -8.30
CA ILE A 88 0.27 3.85 -7.62
C ILE A 88 0.45 2.98 -6.39
N LEU A 89 1.66 2.48 -6.19
CA LEU A 89 2.16 2.05 -4.89
C LEU A 89 3.17 3.10 -4.43
N MET A 90 2.86 3.76 -3.32
CA MET A 90 3.77 4.67 -2.63
C MET A 90 4.28 4.02 -1.34
N TYR A 91 5.49 4.40 -0.91
CA TYR A 91 6.06 3.96 0.35
C TYR A 91 7.07 4.97 0.90
N ASP A 92 7.21 4.97 2.23
CA ASP A 92 8.14 5.80 2.99
C ASP A 92 9.54 5.17 2.99
N MET A 93 10.51 5.86 2.40
CA MET A 93 11.94 5.54 2.52
C MET A 93 12.48 6.15 3.83
N TYR A 94 12.07 5.54 4.95
CA TYR A 94 12.11 6.13 6.28
C TYR A 94 13.49 6.58 6.78
N THR A 95 14.56 5.95 6.30
CA THR A 95 15.96 6.31 6.63
C THR A 95 16.45 7.55 5.89
N SER A 96 15.80 7.93 4.79
CA SER A 96 16.15 9.09 3.96
C SER A 96 15.13 10.23 4.06
N GLY A 97 13.98 9.99 4.72
CA GLY A 97 12.91 10.98 4.86
C GLY A 97 12.21 11.33 3.54
N LYS A 98 12.24 10.43 2.56
CA LYS A 98 11.64 10.61 1.24
C LYS A 98 10.49 9.63 1.07
N TYR A 99 9.47 10.06 0.33
CA TYR A 99 8.53 9.14 -0.29
C TYR A 99 9.00 8.75 -1.68
N GLN A 100 8.75 7.50 -2.05
CA GLN A 100 8.85 7.07 -3.43
C GLN A 100 7.47 6.64 -3.94
N PHE A 101 7.17 7.03 -5.17
CA PHE A 101 5.95 6.72 -5.89
C PHE A 101 6.28 5.83 -7.06
N THR A 102 5.53 4.74 -7.21
CA THR A 102 5.71 3.80 -8.31
C THR A 102 4.39 3.52 -8.99
N ARG A 103 4.39 3.37 -10.31
CA ARG A 103 3.21 3.11 -11.13
C ARG A 103 3.17 1.66 -11.59
N THR A 104 1.96 1.11 -11.68
CA THR A 104 1.70 -0.27 -12.16
C THR A 104 0.34 -0.39 -12.84
N ARG A 105 0.16 -1.44 -13.65
CA ARG A 105 -1.14 -1.89 -14.18
C ARG A 105 -1.56 -3.27 -13.70
N ASP A 106 -0.64 -4.04 -13.11
CA ASP A 106 -0.85 -5.44 -12.74
C ASP A 106 -0.64 -5.72 -11.25
N LEU A 107 -0.28 -4.69 -10.48
CA LEU A 107 0.01 -4.75 -9.04
C LEU A 107 1.18 -5.68 -8.69
N GLN A 108 2.05 -5.97 -9.66
CA GLN A 108 3.20 -6.86 -9.52
C GLN A 108 4.50 -6.24 -10.04
N ASN A 109 4.41 -5.55 -11.19
CA ASN A 109 5.51 -4.86 -11.83
C ASN A 109 5.33 -3.36 -11.67
N PHE A 110 6.35 -2.69 -11.12
CA PHE A 110 6.29 -1.28 -10.73
C PHE A 110 7.39 -0.48 -11.41
N THR A 111 7.12 0.79 -11.68
CA THR A 111 8.10 1.73 -12.26
C THR A 111 8.09 3.03 -11.47
N VAL A 112 9.26 3.54 -11.11
CA VAL A 112 9.40 4.80 -10.35
C VAL A 112 8.84 5.97 -11.17
N VAL A 113 8.07 6.84 -10.50
CA VAL A 113 7.46 8.05 -11.08
C VAL A 113 7.64 9.28 -10.18
N ASP A 114 8.69 9.31 -9.36
CA ASP A 114 8.96 10.40 -8.42
C ASP A 114 9.01 11.78 -9.09
N GLN A 115 9.47 11.85 -10.34
CA GLN A 115 9.52 13.10 -11.11
C GLN A 115 8.15 13.70 -11.45
N ASP A 116 7.08 12.91 -11.39
CA ASP A 116 5.72 13.34 -11.66
C ASP A 116 5.03 13.90 -10.39
N VAL A 117 5.70 13.83 -9.23
CA VAL A 117 5.14 14.21 -7.93
C VAL A 117 5.92 15.38 -7.34
N SER A 118 5.20 16.44 -6.99
CA SER A 118 5.75 17.57 -6.24
C SER A 118 4.99 17.75 -4.93
N MET A 119 5.74 18.06 -3.87
CA MET A 119 5.21 18.26 -2.53
C MET A 119 5.92 19.46 -1.91
N ASN A 120 5.17 20.28 -1.16
CA ASN A 120 5.72 21.40 -0.40
C ASN A 120 6.03 21.02 1.06
N PHE A 121 6.04 19.72 1.37
CA PHE A 121 6.34 19.13 2.67
C PHE A 121 7.01 17.77 2.49
N HIS A 122 7.53 17.19 3.58
CA HIS A 122 8.17 15.88 3.59
C HIS A 122 7.27 14.88 4.33
N PRO A 123 6.31 14.22 3.64
CA PRO A 123 5.42 13.28 4.29
C PRO A 123 6.17 12.10 4.91
N ARG A 124 5.56 11.50 5.94
CA ARG A 124 5.84 10.18 6.50
C ARG A 124 4.56 9.32 6.36
N HIS A 125 4.55 8.08 6.86
CA HIS A 125 3.43 7.12 6.72
C HIS A 125 2.03 7.79 6.69
N GLY A 126 1.40 7.79 5.51
CA GLY A 126 0.09 8.38 5.26
C GLY A 126 -0.63 7.76 4.08
N THR A 127 -1.70 8.41 3.62
CA THR A 127 -2.56 7.94 2.53
C THR A 127 -2.86 9.05 1.53
N VAL A 128 -3.20 8.67 0.30
CA VAL A 128 -3.68 9.57 -0.76
C VAL A 128 -5.13 9.22 -1.05
N MET A 129 -6.01 10.20 -0.86
CA MET A 129 -7.43 10.04 -1.20
C MET A 129 -7.76 10.82 -2.46
N PRO A 130 -8.37 10.19 -3.48
CA PRO A 130 -8.85 10.92 -4.63
C PRO A 130 -10.01 11.81 -4.21
N ILE A 131 -10.02 13.04 -4.73
CA ILE A 131 -11.15 13.97 -4.61
C ILE A 131 -11.71 14.28 -5.99
N THR A 132 -13.00 14.56 -6.04
CA THR A 132 -13.70 15.08 -7.20
C THR A 132 -13.39 16.57 -7.40
N ALA A 133 -13.65 17.08 -8.60
CA ALA A 133 -13.53 18.51 -8.88
C ALA A 133 -14.45 19.35 -7.98
N ALA A 134 -15.66 18.86 -7.70
CA ALA A 134 -16.61 19.53 -6.82
C ALA A 134 -16.10 19.61 -5.37
N GLU A 135 -15.48 18.54 -4.86
CA GLU A 135 -14.84 18.55 -3.54
C GLU A 135 -13.66 19.51 -3.50
N ALA A 136 -12.83 19.54 -4.54
CA ALA A 136 -11.70 20.45 -4.64
C ALA A 136 -12.13 21.93 -4.63
N THR A 137 -13.22 22.29 -5.30
CA THR A 137 -13.76 23.66 -5.28
C THR A 137 -14.28 24.10 -3.91
N ARG A 138 -14.63 23.14 -3.04
CA ARG A 138 -15.17 23.40 -1.70
C ARG A 138 -14.07 23.56 -0.63
N LEU A 139 -12.85 23.11 -0.90
CA LEU A 139 -11.69 23.19 0.00
C LEU A 139 -10.98 24.54 -0.14
#